data_AF-A0A1H0T4D3-F1
#
_entry.id   AF-A0A1H0T4D3-F1
#
_cell.length_a   1.000
_cell.length_b   1.000
_cell.length_c   1.000
_cell.angle_alpha   90.00
_cell.angle_beta   90.00
_cell.angle_gamma   90.00
#
_symmetry.space_group_name_H-M   'P 1'
#
loop_
_entity.id
_entity.type
_entity.pdbx_description
1 polymer ?
#
loop_
_entity_poly.entity_id
_entity_poly.type
_entity_poly.pdbx_seq_one_letter_code
_entity_poly.pdbx_strand_id
1 'polypeptide(L)'
;MNRSRDARRYRCFVTTGPDFPDEAAAPVVPLLDAAKDSQSSLPALTSVERDSSEDYTAELTQLPRPARLYTREEVLERSSPVPKVSGIYAWYFDEVPPGVDGRDCHAIAEGAMLYVGIAPKEPPRNGTTPSTQTLWNRLRYHYRGNAYGSTLRLTLGCHLADNLGVALRRVGSGNRLTFTHQGERQISEWMSRHARVTWVQTDSPWLPETHAIKQLNLPLNLRGNSHHPYHPTLKALRAEHRTTARALPIA
;
A
#
# COMPACT_ATOMS: atom_id res chain seq x y z
N MET A 1 32.95 24.50 -15.93
CA MET A 1 34.18 24.86 -15.20
C MET A 1 33.89 24.91 -13.70
N ASN A 2 34.62 24.08 -12.96
CA ASN A 2 34.68 23.88 -11.51
C ASN A 2 33.95 24.88 -10.59
N ARG A 3 33.10 24.35 -9.69
CA ARG A 3 33.16 24.74 -8.28
C ARG A 3 33.10 23.51 -7.36
N SER A 4 34.13 23.47 -6.53
CA SER A 4 34.52 22.45 -5.57
C SER A 4 33.48 22.26 -4.47
N ARG A 5 33.34 21.00 -4.05
CA ARG A 5 32.80 20.56 -2.76
C ARG A 5 33.65 21.13 -1.63
N ASP A 6 33.02 21.50 -0.52
CA ASP A 6 33.69 21.44 0.78
C ASP A 6 32.69 21.14 1.90
N ALA A 7 33.11 20.25 2.78
CA ALA A 7 32.33 19.56 3.80
C ALA A 7 32.46 20.24 5.17
N ARG A 8 31.35 20.37 5.91
CA ARG A 8 31.35 20.69 7.35
C ARG A 8 30.65 19.54 8.08
N ARG A 9 31.39 18.63 8.73
CA ARG A 9 31.79 18.64 10.15
C ARG A 9 30.63 18.89 11.12
N TYR A 10 30.18 17.83 11.79
CA TYR A 10 29.67 17.92 13.16
C TYR A 10 30.44 16.94 14.05
N ARG A 11 30.95 17.48 15.15
CA ARG A 11 31.90 16.88 16.09
C ARG A 11 31.12 16.32 17.27
N CYS A 12 31.55 15.13 17.70
CA CYS A 12 31.08 14.39 18.86
C CYS A 12 31.40 15.12 20.18
N PHE A 13 30.49 15.08 21.16
CA PHE A 13 30.75 15.45 22.54
C PHE A 13 30.71 14.20 23.42
N VAL A 14 31.77 14.03 24.20
CA VAL A 14 31.98 12.99 25.22
C VAL A 14 31.76 13.64 26.58
N THR A 15 31.03 13.00 27.49
CA THR A 15 31.11 13.26 28.93
C THR A 15 31.17 11.93 29.67
N THR A 16 32.15 11.85 30.57
CA THR A 16 32.61 10.72 31.38
C THR A 16 31.88 10.60 32.72
N GLY A 17 31.48 9.35 33.07
CA GLY A 17 31.48 8.68 34.40
C GLY A 17 30.93 9.35 35.68
N PRO A 18 30.83 8.64 36.84
CA PRO A 18 31.46 7.35 37.16
C PRO A 18 30.59 6.27 37.89
N ASP A 19 31.05 5.01 37.71
CA ASP A 19 31.30 3.88 38.64
C ASP A 19 30.26 3.13 39.50
N PHE A 20 30.51 1.80 39.52
CA PHE A 20 29.83 0.60 40.05
C PHE A 20 29.98 0.40 41.58
N PRO A 21 29.34 -0.63 42.23
CA PRO A 21 29.77 -2.05 42.22
C PRO A 21 28.61 -3.04 41.90
N ASP A 22 28.83 -4.19 41.22
CA ASP A 22 29.27 -5.53 41.72
C ASP A 22 28.16 -6.23 42.56
N GLU A 23 27.77 -7.50 42.46
CA GLU A 23 28.39 -8.75 42.01
C GLU A 23 27.29 -9.86 42.00
N ALA A 24 27.58 -10.98 41.33
CA ALA A 24 27.25 -12.36 41.75
C ALA A 24 25.91 -13.07 41.38
N ALA A 25 26.15 -14.26 40.80
CA ALA A 25 25.57 -15.57 41.11
C ALA A 25 24.41 -16.12 40.27
N ALA A 26 24.77 -17.07 39.40
CA ALA A 26 23.93 -18.16 38.91
C ALA A 26 23.86 -19.33 39.93
N PRO A 27 22.77 -20.12 39.94
CA PRO A 27 22.82 -21.52 40.34
C PRO A 27 22.39 -22.43 39.17
N VAL A 28 23.20 -23.40 38.75
CA VAL A 28 23.31 -24.79 39.25
C VAL A 28 22.03 -25.62 39.01
N VAL A 29 22.20 -26.60 38.12
CA VAL A 29 21.31 -27.71 37.76
C VAL A 29 21.44 -28.85 38.78
N PRO A 30 20.37 -29.61 39.07
CA PRO A 30 20.51 -30.98 39.52
C PRO A 30 20.12 -31.99 38.43
N LEU A 31 20.99 -32.99 38.27
CA LEU A 31 20.80 -34.27 37.58
C LEU A 31 20.40 -35.34 38.64
N LEU A 32 19.94 -36.50 38.16
CA LEU A 32 19.47 -37.76 38.81
C LEU A 32 17.92 -37.84 38.87
N ASP A 33 17.25 -38.93 38.48
CA ASP A 33 17.71 -40.28 38.12
C ASP A 33 16.67 -41.02 37.26
N ALA A 34 17.14 -42.05 36.57
CA ALA A 34 16.38 -42.95 35.72
C ALA A 34 15.45 -43.91 36.50
N ALA A 35 14.31 -44.30 35.90
CA ALA A 35 14.02 -45.71 35.56
C ALA A 35 12.54 -45.98 35.18
N LYS A 36 12.42 -46.65 34.02
CA LYS A 36 11.54 -47.78 33.68
C LYS A 36 10.06 -47.60 33.31
N ASP A 37 9.79 -48.26 32.18
CA ASP A 37 8.60 -48.99 31.76
C ASP A 37 7.47 -48.28 31.00
N SER A 38 7.55 -48.46 29.67
CA SER A 38 6.64 -49.32 28.90
C SER A 38 5.19 -48.87 28.67
N GLN A 39 4.88 -48.82 27.36
CA GLN A 39 3.57 -48.92 26.70
C GLN A 39 2.83 -47.63 26.32
N SER A 40 2.81 -47.40 25.00
CA SER A 40 1.58 -47.24 24.22
C SER A 40 0.62 -46.13 24.66
N SER A 41 0.78 -44.96 24.05
CA SER A 41 -0.30 -44.28 23.31
C SER A 41 0.32 -43.11 22.56
N LEU A 42 0.22 -43.15 21.22
CA LEU A 42 0.52 -42.00 20.37
C LEU A 42 -0.38 -40.84 20.81
N PRO A 43 0.14 -39.67 21.23
CA PRO A 43 -0.73 -38.52 21.36
C PRO A 43 -1.23 -38.19 19.96
N ALA A 44 -2.55 -38.09 19.83
CA ALA A 44 -3.19 -37.57 18.64
C ALA A 44 -2.45 -36.29 18.24
N LEU A 45 -1.98 -36.25 16.99
CA LEU A 45 -1.46 -35.05 16.36
C LEU A 45 -2.52 -33.97 16.53
N THR A 46 -2.37 -33.15 17.57
CA THR A 46 -3.03 -31.87 17.70
C THR A 46 -2.63 -31.14 16.44
N SER A 47 -3.62 -30.92 15.57
CA SER A 47 -3.51 -30.05 14.41
C SER A 47 -2.92 -28.73 14.90
N VAL A 48 -1.62 -28.57 14.68
CA VAL A 48 -0.96 -27.28 14.74
C VAL A 48 -1.77 -26.43 13.79
N GLU A 49 -2.48 -25.44 14.34
CA GLU A 49 -3.02 -24.35 13.55
C GLU A 49 -1.82 -23.78 12.79
N ARG A 50 -1.66 -24.20 11.53
CA ARG A 50 -0.70 -23.58 10.63
C ARG A 50 -1.07 -22.12 10.60
N ASP A 51 -0.19 -21.28 11.13
CA ASP A 51 -0.35 -19.85 11.08
C ASP A 51 -0.57 -19.49 9.61
N SER A 52 -1.78 -19.01 9.30
CA SER A 52 -2.17 -18.64 7.94
C SER A 52 -1.26 -17.57 7.33
N SER A 53 -0.33 -16.98 8.12
CA SER A 53 0.65 -15.98 7.70
C SER A 53 1.64 -16.46 6.62
N GLU A 54 1.94 -17.77 6.53
CA GLU A 54 2.89 -18.28 5.54
C GLU A 54 2.35 -18.16 4.09
N ASP A 55 1.03 -18.31 3.89
CA ASP A 55 0.42 -18.44 2.57
C ASP A 55 0.48 -17.16 1.71
N TYR A 56 0.64 -15.98 2.33
CA TYR A 56 0.70 -14.69 1.62
C TYR A 56 2.03 -13.95 1.80
N THR A 57 3.03 -14.61 2.39
CA THR A 57 4.39 -14.06 2.53
C THR A 57 5.04 -13.82 1.17
N ALA A 58 4.69 -14.61 0.15
CA ALA A 58 5.22 -14.48 -1.20
C ALA A 58 4.84 -13.14 -1.85
N GLU A 59 3.56 -12.74 -1.78
CA GLU A 59 3.05 -11.47 -2.32
C GLU A 59 3.67 -10.27 -1.60
N LEU A 60 3.76 -10.34 -0.26
CA LEU A 60 4.36 -9.30 0.57
C LEU A 60 5.86 -9.17 0.36
N THR A 61 6.52 -10.23 -0.11
CA THR A 61 7.94 -10.22 -0.47
C THR A 61 8.16 -9.70 -1.89
N GLN A 62 7.25 -10.02 -2.81
CA GLN A 62 7.37 -9.69 -4.24
C GLN A 62 6.92 -8.26 -4.58
N LEU A 63 5.85 -7.74 -3.97
CA LEU A 63 5.39 -6.37 -4.25
C LEU A 63 6.46 -5.29 -3.96
N PRO A 64 7.23 -5.36 -2.85
CA PRO A 64 8.36 -4.47 -2.56
C PRO A 64 9.64 -4.81 -3.34
N ARG A 65 9.65 -5.89 -4.13
CA ARG A 65 10.81 -6.29 -4.93
C ARG A 65 10.37 -6.62 -6.36
N PRO A 66 9.78 -5.65 -7.08
CA PRO A 66 9.25 -5.90 -8.39
C PRO A 66 10.37 -6.29 -9.35
N ALA A 67 10.19 -7.38 -10.08
CA ALA A 67 11.08 -7.69 -11.22
C ALA A 67 11.00 -6.60 -12.30
N ARG A 68 9.83 -5.94 -12.40
CA ARG A 68 9.59 -4.82 -13.30
C ARG A 68 8.44 -3.95 -12.82
N LEU A 69 8.55 -2.65 -13.11
CA LEU A 69 7.48 -1.67 -13.02
C LEU A 69 6.96 -1.32 -14.42
N TYR A 70 5.65 -1.17 -14.57
CA TYR A 70 4.98 -0.89 -15.84
C TYR A 70 4.39 0.51 -15.88
N THR A 71 4.59 1.18 -17.02
CA THR A 71 4.08 2.51 -17.36
C THR A 71 2.59 2.49 -17.72
N ARG A 72 1.99 3.67 -17.83
CA ARG A 72 0.63 3.84 -18.33
C ARG A 72 0.49 3.35 -19.76
N GLU A 73 1.45 3.68 -20.62
CA GLU A 73 1.47 3.37 -22.04
C GLU A 73 1.44 1.85 -22.25
N GLU A 74 2.34 1.12 -21.59
CA GLU A 74 2.41 -0.35 -21.66
C GLU A 74 1.13 -1.01 -21.12
N VAL A 75 0.61 -0.53 -19.98
CA VAL A 75 -0.61 -1.11 -19.40
C VAL A 75 -1.82 -0.88 -20.31
N LEU A 76 -1.89 0.25 -21.03
CA LEU A 76 -3.03 0.59 -21.88
C LEU A 76 -2.93 0.02 -23.31
N GLU A 77 -1.77 -0.46 -23.73
CA GLU A 77 -1.55 -1.07 -25.04
C GLU A 77 -2.50 -2.24 -25.33
N ARG A 78 -2.70 -2.55 -26.62
CA ARG A 78 -3.53 -3.68 -27.07
C ARG A 78 -2.98 -5.01 -26.57
N SER A 79 -1.66 -5.20 -26.65
CA SER A 79 -0.89 -6.34 -26.11
C SER A 79 -0.45 -6.10 -24.67
N SER A 80 -1.34 -5.53 -23.84
CA SER A 80 -1.06 -5.23 -22.45
C SER A 80 -0.44 -6.43 -21.72
N PRO A 81 0.65 -6.24 -20.95
CA PRO A 81 1.27 -7.30 -20.17
C PRO A 81 0.43 -7.71 -18.96
N VAL A 82 -0.62 -6.96 -18.62
CA VAL A 82 -1.43 -7.23 -17.44
C VAL A 82 -2.29 -8.49 -17.65
N PRO A 83 -2.22 -9.48 -16.75
CA PRO A 83 -2.99 -10.71 -16.90
C PRO A 83 -4.47 -10.52 -16.55
N LYS A 84 -5.34 -11.30 -17.18
CA LYS A 84 -6.80 -11.34 -16.91
C LYS A 84 -7.12 -12.32 -15.77
N VAL A 85 -6.46 -12.15 -14.63
CA VAL A 85 -6.58 -13.02 -13.46
C VAL A 85 -6.74 -12.20 -12.17
N SER A 86 -7.03 -12.89 -11.07
CA SER A 86 -7.04 -12.31 -9.73
C SER A 86 -5.63 -11.94 -9.27
N GLY A 87 -5.51 -10.88 -8.48
CA GLY A 87 -4.25 -10.52 -7.87
C GLY A 87 -4.26 -9.22 -7.09
N ILE A 88 -3.10 -8.93 -6.50
CA ILE A 88 -2.77 -7.70 -5.80
C ILE A 88 -1.80 -6.88 -6.65
N TYR A 89 -1.88 -5.55 -6.55
CA TYR A 89 -1.01 -4.63 -7.26
C TYR A 89 -0.52 -3.52 -6.35
N ALA A 90 0.68 -3.01 -6.65
CA ALA A 90 1.31 -1.90 -5.95
C ALA A 90 1.68 -0.79 -6.93
N TRP A 91 1.50 0.45 -6.48
CA TRP A 91 1.82 1.66 -7.23
C TRP A 91 3.03 2.35 -6.64
N TYR A 92 4.00 2.56 -7.51
CA TYR A 92 5.24 3.29 -7.24
C TYR A 92 5.17 4.66 -7.86
N PHE A 93 5.66 5.67 -7.15
CA PHE A 93 5.66 7.05 -7.58
C PHE A 93 7.07 7.64 -7.50
N ASP A 94 7.55 8.18 -8.61
CA ASP A 94 8.82 8.94 -8.65
C ASP A 94 8.66 10.34 -8.04
N GLU A 95 7.42 10.82 -7.95
CA GLU A 95 7.02 12.06 -7.31
C GLU A 95 5.96 11.78 -6.23
N VAL A 96 6.30 12.04 -4.97
CA VAL A 96 5.38 11.90 -3.84
C VAL A 96 4.34 13.04 -3.89
N PRO A 97 3.02 12.75 -3.84
CA PRO A 97 1.99 13.79 -3.89
C PRO A 97 2.12 14.82 -2.75
N PRO A 98 1.76 16.10 -2.98
CA PRO A 98 1.87 17.15 -1.97
C PRO A 98 1.18 16.80 -0.64
N GLY A 99 1.89 17.08 0.45
CA GLY A 99 1.42 16.84 1.81
C GLY A 99 1.54 15.39 2.29
N VAL A 100 2.04 14.46 1.48
CA VAL A 100 2.32 13.08 1.88
C VAL A 100 3.78 12.96 2.34
N ASP A 101 4.00 12.35 3.51
CA ASP A 101 5.34 12.02 3.97
C ASP A 101 5.77 10.64 3.43
N GLY A 102 6.72 10.64 2.51
CA GLY A 102 7.23 9.41 1.87
C GLY A 102 8.44 8.77 2.56
N ARG A 103 8.97 9.35 3.65
CA ARG A 103 10.29 8.96 4.21
C ARG A 103 10.36 7.50 4.68
N ASP A 104 9.30 7.02 5.33
CA ASP A 104 9.23 5.65 5.86
C ASP A 104 8.55 4.68 4.89
N CYS A 105 8.18 5.15 3.70
CA CYS A 105 7.63 4.30 2.66
C CYS A 105 8.73 3.43 2.06
N HIS A 106 8.37 2.22 1.65
CA HIS A 106 9.30 1.40 0.88
C HIS A 106 9.63 2.09 -0.45
N ALA A 107 10.91 2.22 -0.77
CA ALA A 107 11.38 2.90 -1.97
C ALA A 107 12.46 2.10 -2.70
N ILE A 108 12.43 2.19 -4.02
CA ILE A 108 13.45 1.70 -4.94
C ILE A 108 13.91 2.87 -5.84
N ALA A 109 14.85 2.63 -6.76
CA ALA A 109 15.42 3.68 -7.61
C ALA A 109 14.35 4.41 -8.45
N GLU A 110 13.30 3.70 -8.84
CA GLU A 110 12.21 4.18 -9.69
C GLU A 110 11.09 4.90 -8.92
N GLY A 111 11.11 4.89 -7.57
CA GLY A 111 10.15 5.62 -6.76
C GLY A 111 9.75 4.95 -5.45
N ALA A 112 8.83 5.60 -4.73
CA ALA A 112 8.27 5.12 -3.47
C ALA A 112 6.96 4.36 -3.71
N MET A 113 6.77 3.22 -3.05
CA MET A 113 5.52 2.48 -3.03
C MET A 113 4.54 3.14 -2.07
N LEU A 114 3.50 3.78 -2.59
CA LEU A 114 2.58 4.60 -1.77
C LEU A 114 1.16 4.02 -1.69
N TYR A 115 0.82 3.08 -2.55
CA TYR A 115 -0.54 2.51 -2.62
C TYR A 115 -0.52 1.04 -3.05
N VAL A 116 -1.37 0.22 -2.45
CA VAL A 116 -1.70 -1.13 -2.92
C VAL A 116 -3.21 -1.28 -3.14
N GLY A 117 -3.59 -2.20 -4.02
CA GLY A 117 -4.99 -2.58 -4.18
C GLY A 117 -5.15 -3.95 -4.81
N ILE A 118 -6.40 -4.39 -4.93
CA ILE A 118 -6.72 -5.75 -5.38
C ILE A 118 -7.72 -5.78 -6.53
N ALA A 119 -7.76 -6.94 -7.19
CA ALA A 119 -8.80 -7.34 -8.12
C ALA A 119 -8.93 -8.88 -8.10
N PRO A 120 -10.10 -9.46 -7.80
CA PRO A 120 -11.33 -8.83 -7.32
C PRO A 120 -11.26 -8.44 -5.84
N LYS A 121 -12.33 -7.81 -5.33
CA LYS A 121 -12.57 -7.66 -3.89
C LYS A 121 -13.00 -9.00 -3.27
N GLU A 122 -12.89 -9.12 -1.95
CA GLU A 122 -13.42 -10.28 -1.20
C GLU A 122 -14.88 -10.57 -1.61
N PRO A 123 -15.21 -11.83 -1.95
CA PRO A 123 -16.57 -12.24 -2.22
C PRO A 123 -17.52 -11.87 -1.08
N PRO A 124 -18.69 -11.28 -1.37
CA PRO A 124 -19.64 -10.92 -0.33
C PRO A 124 -20.17 -12.14 0.42
N ARG A 125 -20.23 -12.08 1.75
CA ARG A 125 -20.80 -13.15 2.60
C ARG A 125 -22.34 -13.21 2.57
N ASN A 126 -22.98 -12.17 2.05
CA ASN A 126 -24.44 -12.02 1.99
C ASN A 126 -25.08 -12.63 0.74
N GLY A 127 -24.36 -13.49 0.00
CA GLY A 127 -24.85 -14.15 -1.21
C GLY A 127 -24.96 -13.26 -2.46
N THR A 128 -24.55 -11.99 -2.38
CA THR A 128 -24.49 -11.14 -3.60
C THR A 128 -23.38 -11.61 -4.53
N THR A 129 -23.60 -11.47 -5.84
CA THR A 129 -22.69 -11.98 -6.88
C THR A 129 -21.25 -11.45 -6.69
N PRO A 130 -20.25 -12.35 -6.66
CA PRO A 130 -18.84 -11.94 -6.59
C PRO A 130 -18.42 -11.05 -7.75
N SER A 131 -17.42 -10.20 -7.52
CA SER A 131 -16.88 -9.34 -8.58
C SER A 131 -16.07 -10.17 -9.58
N THR A 132 -16.29 -9.97 -10.87
CA THR A 132 -15.52 -10.58 -11.96
C THR A 132 -14.33 -9.71 -12.42
N GLN A 133 -13.97 -8.70 -11.63
CA GLN A 133 -12.87 -7.80 -11.97
C GLN A 133 -11.52 -8.50 -11.83
N THR A 134 -10.70 -8.39 -12.88
CA THR A 134 -9.32 -8.90 -12.89
C THR A 134 -8.30 -7.76 -12.76
N LEU A 135 -7.02 -8.11 -12.57
CA LEU A 135 -5.90 -7.17 -12.65
C LEU A 135 -5.98 -6.33 -13.94
N TRP A 136 -6.21 -6.97 -15.09
CA TRP A 136 -6.37 -6.30 -16.38
C TRP A 136 -7.47 -5.23 -16.35
N ASN A 137 -8.63 -5.53 -15.76
CA ASN A 137 -9.72 -4.56 -15.67
C ASN A 137 -9.33 -3.38 -14.77
N ARG A 138 -8.82 -3.67 -13.58
CA ARG A 138 -8.57 -2.66 -12.53
C ARG A 138 -7.41 -1.74 -12.87
N LEU A 139 -6.26 -2.28 -13.29
CA LEU A 139 -5.08 -1.47 -13.59
C LEU A 139 -5.32 -0.51 -14.75
N ARG A 140 -5.96 -1.01 -15.82
CA ARG A 140 -6.35 -0.17 -16.96
C ARG A 140 -7.34 0.91 -16.54
N TYR A 141 -8.29 0.58 -15.65
CA TYR A 141 -9.24 1.56 -15.14
C TYR A 141 -8.55 2.65 -14.30
N HIS A 142 -7.56 2.33 -13.47
CA HIS A 142 -6.82 3.34 -12.73
C HIS A 142 -6.12 4.36 -13.66
N TYR A 143 -5.55 3.90 -14.77
CA TYR A 143 -4.87 4.77 -15.73
C TYR A 143 -5.77 5.58 -16.69
N ARG A 144 -7.03 5.16 -16.93
CA ARG A 144 -7.92 5.79 -17.93
C ARG A 144 -9.30 6.20 -17.42
N GLY A 145 -9.68 5.69 -16.25
CA GLY A 145 -11.00 5.87 -15.66
C GLY A 145 -11.11 7.18 -14.91
N ASN A 146 -11.89 7.18 -13.84
CA ASN A 146 -12.16 8.39 -13.08
C ASN A 146 -12.27 8.13 -11.57
N ALA A 147 -12.27 9.19 -10.77
CA ALA A 147 -12.28 9.11 -9.31
C ALA A 147 -13.55 8.45 -8.73
N TYR A 148 -14.65 8.38 -9.48
CA TYR A 148 -15.84 7.66 -9.04
C TYR A 148 -15.58 6.14 -8.90
N GLY A 149 -14.87 5.52 -9.85
CA GLY A 149 -14.55 4.08 -9.82
C GLY A 149 -13.15 3.74 -9.28
N SER A 150 -12.34 4.75 -8.95
CA SER A 150 -10.94 4.61 -8.56
C SER A 150 -10.65 5.42 -7.30
N THR A 151 -10.50 4.71 -6.18
CA THR A 151 -10.07 5.28 -4.89
C THR A 151 -8.69 5.92 -4.97
N LEU A 152 -7.77 5.35 -5.76
CA LEU A 152 -6.46 5.93 -6.02
C LEU A 152 -6.59 7.29 -6.73
N ARG A 153 -7.40 7.38 -7.79
CA ARG A 153 -7.60 8.65 -8.51
C ARG A 153 -8.30 9.70 -7.66
N LEU A 154 -9.25 9.28 -6.83
CA LEU A 154 -9.86 10.19 -5.85
C LEU A 154 -8.80 10.77 -4.90
N THR A 155 -7.92 9.92 -4.38
CA THR A 155 -6.85 10.33 -3.47
C THR A 155 -5.83 11.25 -4.16
N LEU A 156 -5.32 10.85 -5.33
CA LEU A 156 -4.38 11.66 -6.10
C LEU A 156 -4.97 13.01 -6.49
N GLY A 157 -6.20 13.04 -7.01
CA GLY A 157 -6.85 14.29 -7.39
C GLY A 157 -7.10 15.24 -6.23
N CYS A 158 -7.25 14.74 -4.99
CA CYS A 158 -7.31 15.59 -3.80
C CYS A 158 -5.93 16.20 -3.48
N HIS A 159 -4.85 15.40 -3.48
CA HIS A 159 -3.50 15.93 -3.23
C HIS A 159 -3.02 16.90 -4.32
N LEU A 160 -3.42 16.67 -5.56
CA LEU A 160 -2.95 17.40 -6.73
C LEU A 160 -3.92 18.50 -7.17
N ALA A 161 -4.98 18.77 -6.40
CA ALA A 161 -6.04 19.69 -6.78
C ALA A 161 -5.49 21.08 -7.16
N ASP A 162 -4.69 21.66 -6.28
CA ASP A 162 -4.10 22.99 -6.49
C ASP A 162 -3.05 22.96 -7.62
N ASN A 163 -2.17 21.96 -7.62
CA ASN A 163 -1.09 21.83 -8.60
C ASN A 163 -1.61 21.64 -10.04
N LEU A 164 -2.72 20.93 -10.21
CA LEU A 164 -3.30 20.65 -11.52
C LEU A 164 -4.48 21.58 -11.86
N GLY A 165 -4.94 22.40 -10.93
CA GLY A 165 -6.15 23.22 -11.11
C GLY A 165 -7.41 22.37 -11.30
N VAL A 166 -7.52 21.24 -10.58
CA VAL A 166 -8.66 20.32 -10.67
C VAL A 166 -9.54 20.41 -9.44
N ALA A 167 -10.85 20.22 -9.62
CA ALA A 167 -11.80 20.22 -8.52
C ALA A 167 -12.72 18.99 -8.59
N LEU A 168 -12.97 18.37 -7.43
CA LEU A 168 -13.97 17.31 -7.34
C LEU A 168 -15.37 17.92 -7.52
N ARG A 169 -16.20 17.30 -8.35
CA ARG A 169 -17.54 17.80 -8.71
C ARG A 169 -18.58 16.69 -8.65
N ARG A 170 -19.82 17.09 -8.32
CA ARG A 170 -21.01 16.27 -8.59
C ARG A 170 -21.28 16.28 -10.10
N VAL A 171 -21.57 15.11 -10.67
CA VAL A 171 -21.85 14.94 -12.10
C VAL A 171 -23.08 14.06 -12.35
N GLY A 172 -23.66 14.15 -13.55
CA GLY A 172 -24.83 13.37 -13.95
C GLY A 172 -26.04 13.66 -13.06
N SER A 173 -26.63 12.64 -12.44
CA SER A 173 -27.73 12.79 -11.48
C SER A 173 -27.33 13.44 -10.14
N GLY A 174 -26.07 13.84 -9.98
CA GLY A 174 -25.56 14.53 -8.78
C GLY A 174 -25.04 13.61 -7.68
N ASN A 175 -25.27 12.30 -7.76
CA ASN A 175 -24.80 11.33 -6.77
C ASN A 175 -23.33 10.92 -6.96
N ARG A 176 -22.80 11.09 -8.18
CA ARG A 176 -21.44 10.68 -8.54
C ARG A 176 -20.48 11.84 -8.37
N LEU A 177 -19.33 11.57 -7.75
CA LEU A 177 -18.26 12.54 -7.57
C LEU A 177 -17.05 12.17 -8.43
N THR A 178 -16.53 13.13 -9.20
CA THR A 178 -15.35 12.94 -10.06
C THR A 178 -14.71 14.29 -10.40
N PHE A 179 -13.49 14.33 -10.94
CA PHE A 179 -12.81 15.59 -11.27
C PHE A 179 -13.21 16.19 -12.62
N THR A 180 -14.44 15.97 -13.08
CA THR A 180 -14.93 16.27 -14.45
C THR A 180 -14.12 15.60 -15.55
N HIS A 181 -14.51 15.74 -16.83
CA HIS A 181 -13.73 15.18 -17.93
C HIS A 181 -12.32 15.80 -18.02
N GLN A 182 -12.21 17.12 -17.87
CA GLN A 182 -10.94 17.83 -18.00
C GLN A 182 -9.98 17.48 -16.85
N GLY A 183 -10.44 17.50 -15.60
CA GLY A 183 -9.56 17.20 -14.47
C GLY A 183 -9.13 15.74 -14.43
N GLU A 184 -9.99 14.79 -14.86
CA GLU A 184 -9.56 13.39 -14.99
C GLU A 184 -8.52 13.20 -16.10
N ARG A 185 -8.54 14.03 -17.16
CA ARG A 185 -7.45 14.04 -18.15
C ARG A 185 -6.14 14.48 -17.52
N GLN A 186 -6.14 15.57 -16.76
CA GLN A 186 -4.93 16.08 -16.08
C GLN A 186 -4.37 15.07 -15.06
N ILE A 187 -5.23 14.41 -14.28
CA ILE A 187 -4.81 13.32 -13.38
C ILE A 187 -4.22 12.15 -14.17
N SER A 188 -4.77 11.81 -15.34
CA SER A 188 -4.24 10.73 -16.19
C SER A 188 -2.86 11.08 -16.75
N GLU A 189 -2.65 12.33 -17.14
CA GLU A 189 -1.35 12.83 -17.61
C GLU A 189 -0.30 12.82 -16.48
N TRP A 190 -0.68 13.25 -15.27
CA TRP A 190 0.20 13.16 -14.11
C TRP A 190 0.56 11.70 -13.79
N MET A 191 -0.42 10.79 -13.77
CA MET A 191 -0.16 9.35 -13.58
C MET A 191 0.72 8.75 -14.69
N SER A 192 0.58 9.18 -15.95
CA SER A 192 1.48 8.75 -17.05
C SER A 192 2.94 9.04 -16.73
N ARG A 193 3.21 10.24 -16.20
CA ARG A 193 4.56 10.69 -15.88
C ARG A 193 5.09 10.00 -14.64
N HIS A 194 4.32 10.01 -13.56
CA HIS A 194 4.85 9.76 -12.22
C HIS A 194 4.47 8.41 -11.61
N ALA A 195 3.45 7.73 -12.13
CA ALA A 195 2.96 6.49 -11.55
C ALA A 195 3.44 5.28 -12.37
N ARG A 196 3.95 4.28 -11.67
CA ARG A 196 4.25 2.95 -12.23
C ARG A 196 3.58 1.88 -11.40
N VAL A 197 3.31 0.73 -12.00
CA VAL A 197 2.58 -0.35 -11.34
C VAL A 197 3.28 -1.69 -11.49
N THR A 198 3.16 -2.52 -10.46
CA THR A 198 3.51 -3.94 -10.48
C THR A 198 2.37 -4.75 -9.87
N TRP A 199 2.38 -6.07 -10.06
CA TRP A 199 1.35 -6.96 -9.54
C TRP A 199 1.87 -8.35 -9.25
N VAL A 200 1.16 -9.05 -8.36
CA VAL A 200 1.35 -10.46 -8.06
C VAL A 200 0.01 -11.16 -8.23
N GLN A 201 0.01 -12.27 -8.97
CA GLN A 201 -1.18 -13.09 -9.18
C GLN A 201 -1.47 -13.90 -7.92
N THR A 202 -2.73 -13.91 -7.49
CA THR A 202 -3.17 -14.66 -6.31
C THR A 202 -4.68 -14.81 -6.34
N ASP A 203 -5.20 -15.97 -5.93
CA ASP A 203 -6.63 -16.29 -6.02
C ASP A 203 -7.46 -15.54 -4.98
N SER A 204 -6.85 -15.21 -3.83
CA SER A 204 -7.52 -14.56 -2.70
C SER A 204 -6.86 -13.23 -2.33
N PRO A 205 -6.82 -12.24 -3.24
CA PRO A 205 -5.98 -11.04 -3.09
C PRO A 205 -6.34 -10.17 -1.88
N TRP A 206 -7.55 -10.29 -1.32
CA TRP A 206 -7.96 -9.58 -0.10
C TRP A 206 -7.15 -10.01 1.14
N LEU A 207 -6.60 -11.23 1.17
CA LEU A 207 -5.75 -11.71 2.26
C LEU A 207 -4.39 -10.97 2.28
N PRO A 208 -3.56 -11.00 1.22
CA PRO A 208 -2.31 -10.25 1.21
C PRO A 208 -2.53 -8.74 1.26
N GLU A 209 -3.62 -8.18 0.72
CA GLU A 209 -3.90 -6.74 0.84
C GLU A 209 -4.07 -6.30 2.30
N THR A 210 -4.82 -7.08 3.08
CA THR A 210 -5.04 -6.79 4.49
C THR A 210 -3.71 -6.77 5.26
N HIS A 211 -2.80 -7.68 4.93
CA HIS A 211 -1.47 -7.74 5.56
C HIS A 211 -0.53 -6.64 5.05
N ALA A 212 -0.54 -6.36 3.74
CA ALA A 212 0.25 -5.28 3.15
C ALA A 212 -0.09 -3.94 3.79
N ILE A 213 -1.38 -3.63 3.93
CA ILE A 213 -1.85 -2.38 4.56
C ILE A 213 -1.46 -2.30 6.04
N LYS A 214 -1.36 -3.43 6.75
CA LYS A 214 -0.97 -3.47 8.17
C LYS A 214 0.54 -3.36 8.40
N GLN A 215 1.34 -3.89 7.47
CA GLN A 215 2.78 -4.07 7.67
C GLN A 215 3.63 -3.04 6.91
N LEU A 216 3.09 -2.42 5.86
CA LEU A 216 3.80 -1.49 4.99
C LEU A 216 3.26 -0.07 5.17
N ASN A 217 4.17 0.91 5.12
CA ASN A 217 3.79 2.31 5.11
C ASN A 217 3.20 2.70 3.74
N LEU A 218 1.87 2.71 3.66
CA LEU A 218 1.09 2.93 2.44
C LEU A 218 0.15 4.13 2.60
N PRO A 219 0.69 5.36 2.58
CA PRO A 219 -0.05 6.56 3.00
C PRO A 219 -1.27 6.89 2.15
N LEU A 220 -1.36 6.39 0.90
CA LEU A 220 -2.50 6.66 0.03
C LEU A 220 -3.65 5.64 0.19
N ASN A 221 -3.43 4.54 0.93
CA ASN A 221 -4.50 3.61 1.30
C ASN A 221 -5.30 4.19 2.47
N LEU A 222 -6.59 4.48 2.26
CA LEU A 222 -7.47 4.94 3.34
C LEU A 222 -8.18 3.77 4.05
N ARG A 223 -8.70 2.81 3.30
CA ARG A 223 -9.46 1.68 3.86
C ARG A 223 -8.50 0.71 4.55
N GLY A 224 -8.81 0.31 5.79
CA GLY A 224 -7.99 -0.63 6.57
C GLY A 224 -6.73 -0.03 7.19
N ASN A 225 -6.44 1.26 6.92
CA ASN A 225 -5.17 1.89 7.26
C ASN A 225 -5.28 2.88 8.43
N SER A 226 -6.23 2.68 9.35
CA SER A 226 -6.50 3.64 10.44
C SER A 226 -5.38 3.78 11.47
N HIS A 227 -4.44 2.84 11.48
CA HIS A 227 -3.26 2.83 12.34
C HIS A 227 -2.12 3.68 11.77
N HIS A 228 -2.12 3.99 10.46
CA HIS A 228 -1.08 4.78 9.83
C HIS A 228 -1.18 6.26 10.27
N PRO A 229 -0.08 6.93 10.67
CA PRO A 229 -0.11 8.31 11.19
C PRO A 229 -0.75 9.32 10.24
N TYR A 230 -0.64 9.10 8.93
CA TYR A 230 -1.20 9.96 7.88
C TYR A 230 -2.71 9.77 7.64
N HIS A 231 -3.31 8.69 8.12
CA HIS A 231 -4.72 8.37 7.88
C HIS A 231 -5.70 9.50 8.24
N PRO A 232 -5.64 10.15 9.43
CA PRO A 232 -6.54 11.27 9.75
C PRO A 232 -6.42 12.43 8.76
N THR A 233 -5.21 12.76 8.31
CA THR A 233 -4.97 13.83 7.33
C THR A 233 -5.59 13.49 5.98
N LEU A 234 -5.35 12.29 5.44
CA LEU A 234 -5.96 11.87 4.17
C LEU A 234 -7.49 11.81 4.26
N LYS A 235 -8.02 11.36 5.41
CA LYS A 235 -9.48 11.33 5.65
C LYS A 235 -10.07 12.74 5.62
N ALA A 236 -9.43 13.69 6.30
CA ALA A 236 -9.87 15.09 6.34
C ALA A 236 -9.81 15.74 4.95
N LEU A 237 -8.70 15.59 4.24
CA LEU A 237 -8.52 16.10 2.88
C LEU A 237 -9.65 15.61 1.95
N ARG A 238 -9.90 14.30 1.91
CA ARG A 238 -10.98 13.74 1.07
C ARG A 238 -12.36 14.21 1.51
N ALA A 239 -12.59 14.45 2.81
CA ALA A 239 -13.85 14.96 3.31
C ALA A 239 -14.07 16.41 2.87
N GLU A 240 -13.06 17.25 2.96
CA GLU A 240 -13.08 18.64 2.50
C GLU A 240 -13.47 18.74 1.02
N HIS A 241 -12.75 18.04 0.13
CA HIS A 241 -13.09 18.03 -1.30
C HIS A 241 -14.52 17.53 -1.57
N ARG A 242 -15.02 16.56 -0.80
CA ARG A 242 -16.40 16.07 -0.94
C ARG A 242 -17.42 17.11 -0.48
N THR A 243 -17.16 17.81 0.61
CA THR A 243 -18.02 18.88 1.13
C THR A 243 -18.10 20.02 0.10
N THR A 244 -16.95 20.47 -0.39
CA THR A 244 -16.86 21.49 -1.45
C THR A 244 -17.61 21.06 -2.72
N ALA A 245 -17.40 19.83 -3.20
CA ALA A 245 -18.11 19.30 -4.37
C ALA A 245 -19.64 19.27 -4.21
N ARG A 246 -20.13 19.05 -2.98
CA ARG A 246 -21.56 19.01 -2.66
C ARG A 246 -22.19 20.39 -2.52
N ALA A 247 -21.42 21.39 -2.09
CA ALA A 247 -21.88 22.77 -2.02
C ALA A 247 -22.00 23.41 -3.42
N LEU A 248 -21.18 22.97 -4.37
CA LEU A 248 -21.18 23.51 -5.74
C LEU A 248 -22.32 22.92 -6.58
N PRO A 249 -22.80 23.63 -7.63
CA PRO A 249 -23.75 23.08 -8.60
C PRO A 249 -23.25 21.78 -9.25
N ILE A 250 -24.17 20.97 -9.79
CA ILE A 250 -23.79 19.83 -10.62
C ILE A 250 -23.05 20.37 -11.85
N ALA A 251 -21.90 19.77 -12.17
CA ALA A 251 -21.07 20.13 -13.32
C ALA A 251 -21.56 19.45 -14.61
#